data_AF-A0A6I8V1M9-F1
#
_entry.id   AF-A0A6I8V1M9-F1
#
_cell.length_a   1.000
_cell.length_b   1.000
_cell.length_c   1.000
_cell.angle_alpha   90.00
_cell.angle_beta   90.00
_cell.angle_gamma   90.00
#
_symmetry.space_group_name_H-M   'P 1'
#
loop_
_entity.id
_entity.type
_entity.pdbx_description
1 polymer ?
#
loop_
_entity_poly.entity_id
_entity_poly.type
_entity_poly.pdbx_seq_one_letter_code
_entity_poly.pdbx_strand_id
1 'polypeptide(L)'
;MSSLKRLIQLSFGFFCALNGIVPFYFGFSSRKLHWSRVLAYYRIIHNFIVIGLTIKFITNYWHFHTHVEHSRSKLMELNTFTHFTIVLLSLLSCMECAHRQQDRIYGMIEKLLDLDRLSFELGYIAPKSHQRYIGLLVLAITPLLALRLFIHVGLNKIRTRLGFDFPCNCFLSECMILGMSSVGFGIMAEICQCWWRLQTGLKRTLLDDSLPDQLNQLLQLQRMFQCLIDITAEFCTVFKFVLLCFLVRNVWCGIVIGYMLVRIFCGHGVSELHLYQLYLAFVICIQPLLYSLLLNCLTHTTDSLMETTKEIVRESQGHELLVDRSIQWFSLQLAWQHTNVHVYGTYRINRRLVFQSASVILLHVSYMVQSDYRSM
;
A
#
# COMPACT_ATOMS: atom_id res chain seq x y z
N MET A 1 17.89 -2.81 17.93
CA MET A 1 17.00 -2.36 16.83
C MET A 1 17.42 -2.86 15.44
N SER A 2 18.71 -2.98 15.12
CA SER A 2 19.17 -3.46 13.80
C SER A 2 18.80 -4.92 13.50
N SER A 3 18.83 -5.82 14.50
CA SER A 3 18.45 -7.23 14.32
C SER A 3 16.95 -7.43 14.02
N LEU A 4 16.09 -6.70 14.74
CA LEU A 4 14.64 -6.77 14.54
C LEU A 4 14.20 -6.18 13.19
N LYS A 5 14.75 -5.03 12.79
CA LYS A 5 14.48 -4.43 11.48
C LYS A 5 14.87 -5.40 10.35
N ARG A 6 16.04 -6.03 10.47
CA ARG A 6 16.54 -7.01 9.50
C ARG A 6 15.66 -8.26 9.44
N LEU A 7 15.22 -8.77 10.59
CA LEU A 7 14.30 -9.91 10.66
C LEU A 7 12.97 -9.59 9.97
N ILE A 8 12.40 -8.41 10.23
CA ILE A 8 11.15 -7.97 9.60
C ILE A 8 11.31 -7.86 8.08
N GLN A 9 12.39 -7.24 7.59
CA GLN A 9 12.66 -7.11 6.16
C GLN A 9 12.85 -8.49 5.49
N LEU A 10 13.51 -9.43 6.15
CA LEU A 10 13.67 -10.80 5.66
C LEU A 10 12.35 -11.55 5.64
N SER A 11 11.60 -11.56 6.75
CA SER A 11 10.29 -12.18 6.83
C SER A 11 9.34 -11.61 5.79
N PHE A 12 9.41 -10.30 5.54
CA PHE A 12 8.64 -9.64 4.50
C PHE A 12 9.06 -10.07 3.09
N GLY A 13 10.36 -10.16 2.82
CA GLY A 13 10.89 -10.66 1.55
C GLY A 13 10.48 -12.10 1.28
N PHE A 14 10.56 -12.97 2.29
CA PHE A 14 10.07 -14.35 2.19
C PHE A 14 8.56 -14.42 1.97
N PHE A 15 7.77 -13.62 2.70
CA PHE A 15 6.33 -13.54 2.48
C PHE A 15 6.01 -13.14 1.03
N CYS A 16 6.70 -12.14 0.48
CA CYS A 16 6.47 -11.72 -0.90
C CYS A 16 6.90 -12.78 -1.92
N ALA A 17 8.02 -13.46 -1.69
CA ALA A 17 8.49 -14.54 -2.56
C ALA A 17 7.54 -15.75 -2.54
N LEU A 18 7.06 -16.15 -1.35
CA LEU A 18 6.09 -17.24 -1.17
C LEU A 18 4.73 -16.93 -1.79
N ASN A 19 4.36 -15.66 -1.92
CA ASN A 19 3.13 -15.27 -2.61
C ASN A 19 3.33 -15.01 -4.12
N GLY A 20 4.49 -15.38 -4.68
CA GLY A 20 4.79 -15.21 -6.10
C GLY A 20 4.91 -13.73 -6.53
N ILE A 21 5.17 -12.81 -5.61
CA ILE A 21 5.22 -11.37 -5.93
C ILE A 21 6.62 -10.99 -6.43
N VAL A 22 7.67 -11.51 -5.80
CA VAL A 22 9.06 -11.17 -6.16
C VAL A 22 9.89 -12.43 -6.44
N PRO A 23 10.67 -12.47 -7.54
CA PRO A 23 11.61 -13.55 -7.83
C PRO A 23 12.99 -13.31 -7.19
N PHE A 24 13.09 -12.38 -6.25
CA PHE A 24 14.34 -11.96 -5.61
C PHE A 24 14.20 -11.95 -4.09
N TYR A 25 15.33 -12.10 -3.39
CA TYR A 25 15.39 -12.06 -1.93
C TYR A 25 16.54 -11.19 -1.45
N PHE A 26 16.41 -10.63 -0.24
CA PHE A 26 17.49 -9.92 0.43
C PHE A 26 18.52 -10.91 0.95
N GLY A 27 19.78 -10.79 0.51
CA GLY A 27 20.86 -11.66 0.95
C GLY A 27 21.18 -11.49 2.44
N PHE A 28 21.24 -12.60 3.18
CA PHE A 28 21.42 -12.62 4.64
C PHE A 28 22.75 -12.00 5.09
N SER A 29 23.77 -11.89 4.24
CA SER A 29 25.09 -11.32 4.57
C SER A 29 25.41 -10.00 3.87
N SER A 30 24.85 -9.74 2.68
CA SER A 30 25.37 -8.72 1.76
C SER A 30 24.57 -7.42 1.68
N ARG A 31 23.37 -7.33 2.27
CA ARG A 31 22.38 -6.25 2.01
C ARG A 31 22.07 -6.04 0.51
N LYS A 32 22.53 -6.95 -0.36
CA LYS A 32 22.29 -6.93 -1.79
C LYS A 32 21.07 -7.77 -2.13
N LEU A 33 20.41 -7.38 -3.21
CA LEU A 33 19.27 -8.04 -3.79
C LEU A 33 19.74 -9.14 -4.73
N HIS A 34 19.34 -10.39 -4.46
CA HIS A 34 19.72 -11.54 -5.28
C HIS A 34 18.52 -12.03 -6.09
N TRP A 35 18.70 -12.13 -7.40
CA TRP A 35 17.69 -12.69 -8.30
C TRP A 35 17.77 -14.21 -8.32
N SER A 36 16.63 -14.89 -8.29
CA SER A 36 16.55 -16.35 -8.32
C SER A 36 15.67 -16.83 -9.47
N ARG A 37 16.27 -17.62 -10.37
CA ARG A 37 15.55 -18.29 -11.46
C ARG A 37 14.49 -19.26 -10.94
N VAL A 38 14.76 -19.93 -9.81
CA VAL A 38 13.81 -20.86 -9.19
C VAL A 38 12.56 -20.13 -8.71
N LEU A 39 12.72 -18.97 -8.04
CA LEU A 39 11.59 -18.15 -7.61
C LEU A 39 10.81 -17.58 -8.81
N ALA A 40 11.49 -17.31 -9.94
CA ALA A 40 10.82 -16.87 -11.16
C ALA A 40 9.89 -17.95 -11.74
N TYR A 41 10.32 -19.22 -11.79
CA TYR A 41 9.46 -20.34 -12.21
C TYR A 41 8.35 -20.61 -11.20
N TYR A 42 8.67 -20.61 -9.90
CA TYR A 42 7.70 -20.77 -8.81
C TYR A 42 6.55 -19.77 -8.93
N ARG A 43 6.85 -18.50 -9.17
CA ARG A 43 5.86 -17.44 -9.37
C ARG A 43 4.85 -17.76 -10.46
N ILE A 44 5.31 -18.28 -11.61
CA ILE A 44 4.41 -18.60 -12.74
C ILE A 44 3.40 -19.66 -12.29
N ILE A 45 3.91 -20.76 -11.70
CA ILE A 45 3.08 -21.86 -11.21
C ILE A 45 2.14 -21.37 -10.10
N HIS A 46 2.65 -20.61 -9.14
CA HIS A 46 1.87 -20.03 -8.06
C HIS A 46 0.73 -19.17 -8.58
N ASN A 47 0.97 -18.27 -9.53
CA ASN A 47 -0.07 -17.39 -10.07
C ASN A 47 -1.20 -18.17 -10.77
N PHE A 48 -0.87 -19.24 -11.51
CA PHE A 48 -1.89 -20.13 -12.09
C PHE A 48 -2.72 -20.84 -11.01
N ILE A 49 -2.06 -21.34 -9.96
CA ILE A 49 -2.75 -21.95 -8.81
C ILE A 49 -3.69 -20.95 -8.14
N VAL A 50 -3.23 -19.72 -7.89
CA VAL A 50 -4.04 -18.69 -7.23
C VAL A 50 -5.25 -18.30 -8.07
N ILE A 51 -5.11 -18.08 -9.37
CA ILE A 51 -6.25 -17.82 -10.26
C ILE A 51 -7.21 -19.01 -10.25
N GLY A 52 -6.71 -20.23 -10.46
CA GLY A 52 -7.53 -21.43 -10.54
C GLY A 52 -8.34 -21.67 -9.26
N LEU A 53 -7.70 -21.49 -8.10
CA LEU A 53 -8.35 -21.61 -6.79
C LEU A 53 -9.37 -20.48 -6.54
N THR A 54 -9.09 -19.27 -7.01
CA THR A 54 -10.02 -18.12 -6.91
C THR A 54 -11.27 -18.37 -7.77
N ILE A 55 -11.10 -18.78 -9.02
CA ILE A 55 -12.23 -19.10 -9.91
C ILE A 55 -13.04 -20.26 -9.35
N LYS A 56 -12.39 -21.35 -8.92
CA LYS A 56 -13.04 -22.48 -8.28
C LYS A 56 -13.84 -22.06 -7.04
N PHE A 57 -13.32 -21.15 -6.22
CA PHE A 57 -14.04 -20.62 -5.06
C PHE A 57 -15.29 -19.86 -5.48
N ILE A 58 -15.19 -18.96 -6.47
CA ILE A 58 -16.32 -18.18 -6.98
C ILE A 58 -17.40 -19.11 -7.54
N THR A 59 -17.04 -20.10 -8.36
CA THR A 59 -17.98 -21.05 -8.94
C THR A 59 -18.67 -21.91 -7.87
N ASN A 60 -17.90 -22.43 -6.91
CA ASN A 60 -18.47 -23.23 -5.81
C ASN A 60 -19.41 -22.39 -4.93
N TYR A 61 -19.00 -21.17 -4.61
CA TYR A 61 -19.83 -20.23 -3.86
C TYR A 61 -21.11 -19.93 -4.61
N TRP A 62 -21.04 -19.66 -5.92
CA TRP A 62 -22.21 -19.39 -6.75
C TRP A 62 -23.17 -20.58 -6.78
N HIS A 63 -22.66 -21.78 -7.04
CA HIS A 63 -23.47 -23.00 -7.08
C HIS A 63 -24.13 -23.32 -5.73
N PHE A 64 -23.39 -23.18 -4.62
CA PHE A 64 -23.97 -23.32 -3.29
C PHE A 64 -25.07 -22.29 -3.03
N HIS A 65 -24.84 -21.03 -3.43
CA HIS A 65 -25.80 -19.97 -3.25
C HIS A 65 -27.06 -20.18 -4.10
N THR A 66 -26.97 -20.62 -5.36
CA THR A 66 -28.14 -20.84 -6.24
C THR A 66 -29.10 -21.89 -5.70
N HIS A 67 -28.64 -22.86 -4.90
CA HIS A 67 -29.52 -23.89 -4.31
C HIS A 67 -30.34 -23.38 -3.10
N VAL A 68 -30.03 -22.21 -2.54
CA VAL A 68 -30.75 -21.60 -1.40
C VAL A 68 -31.71 -20.52 -1.93
N GLU A 69 -32.80 -20.95 -2.57
CA GLU A 69 -33.62 -20.13 -3.46
C GLU A 69 -34.72 -19.27 -2.80
N HIS A 70 -35.00 -19.42 -1.50
CA HIS A 70 -36.28 -18.94 -0.92
C HIS A 70 -36.26 -17.68 -0.03
N SER A 71 -35.16 -16.90 0.05
CA SER A 71 -35.15 -15.70 0.91
C SER A 71 -34.13 -14.62 0.53
N ARG A 72 -34.04 -14.24 -0.75
CA ARG A 72 -33.02 -13.28 -1.20
C ARG A 72 -33.50 -11.84 -1.28
N SER A 73 -32.71 -10.94 -0.68
CA SER A 73 -32.70 -9.54 -1.08
C SER A 73 -31.76 -9.37 -2.28
N LYS A 74 -32.22 -8.69 -3.35
CA LYS A 74 -31.41 -8.37 -4.55
C LYS A 74 -30.10 -7.64 -4.21
N LEU A 75 -30.10 -6.92 -3.09
CA LEU A 75 -28.96 -6.16 -2.59
C LEU A 75 -27.78 -7.06 -2.16
N MET A 76 -28.07 -8.18 -1.49
CA MET A 76 -27.03 -9.11 -1.04
C MET A 76 -26.34 -9.79 -2.23
N GLU A 77 -27.10 -10.15 -3.26
CA GLU A 77 -26.58 -10.77 -4.48
C GLU A 77 -25.65 -9.81 -5.25
N LEU A 78 -26.09 -8.56 -5.42
CA LEU A 78 -25.27 -7.51 -6.04
C LEU A 78 -23.98 -7.26 -5.24
N ASN A 79 -24.05 -7.22 -3.91
CA ASN A 79 -22.90 -7.01 -3.05
C ASN A 79 -21.86 -8.13 -3.19
N THR A 80 -22.31 -9.39 -3.24
CA THR A 80 -21.42 -10.53 -3.43
C THR A 80 -20.77 -10.54 -4.80
N PHE A 81 -21.52 -10.25 -5.87
CA PHE A 81 -20.94 -10.14 -7.21
C PHE A 81 -19.89 -9.01 -7.29
N THR A 82 -20.19 -7.88 -6.65
CA THR A 82 -19.27 -6.74 -6.55
C THR A 82 -18.00 -7.13 -5.81
N HIS A 83 -18.10 -7.84 -4.69
CA HIS A 83 -16.94 -8.35 -3.94
C HIS A 83 -16.02 -9.19 -4.82
N PHE A 84 -16.57 -10.20 -5.50
CA PHE A 84 -15.77 -11.10 -6.34
C PHE A 84 -15.12 -10.38 -7.50
N THR A 85 -15.83 -9.45 -8.13
CA THR A 85 -15.30 -8.61 -9.21
C THR A 85 -14.11 -7.78 -8.71
N ILE A 86 -14.23 -7.14 -7.55
CA ILE A 86 -13.15 -6.35 -6.95
C ILE A 86 -11.93 -7.21 -6.60
N VAL A 87 -12.15 -8.40 -6.02
CA VAL A 87 -11.06 -9.33 -5.67
C VAL A 87 -10.35 -9.81 -6.93
N LEU A 88 -11.08 -10.19 -7.98
CA LEU A 88 -10.50 -10.65 -9.24
C LEU A 88 -9.71 -9.54 -9.93
N LEU A 89 -10.26 -8.32 -10.02
CA LEU A 89 -9.56 -7.16 -10.58
C LEU A 89 -8.28 -6.83 -9.80
N SER A 90 -8.35 -6.87 -8.46
CA SER A 90 -7.21 -6.66 -7.58
C SER A 90 -6.14 -7.72 -7.81
N LEU A 91 -6.53 -8.99 -7.93
CA LEU A 91 -5.62 -10.10 -8.19
C LEU A 91 -4.92 -9.96 -9.54
N LEU A 92 -5.67 -9.68 -10.60
CA LEU A 92 -5.13 -9.47 -11.95
C LEU A 92 -4.16 -8.29 -11.98
N SER A 93 -4.50 -7.17 -11.32
CA SER A 93 -3.58 -6.02 -11.21
C SER A 93 -2.27 -6.38 -10.50
N CYS A 94 -2.33 -7.21 -9.45
CA CYS A 94 -1.15 -7.68 -8.72
C CYS A 94 -0.31 -8.62 -9.58
N MET A 95 -0.94 -9.53 -10.33
CA MET A 95 -0.24 -10.45 -11.23
C MET A 95 0.42 -9.72 -12.39
N GLU A 96 -0.26 -8.75 -12.98
CA GLU A 96 0.30 -7.91 -14.03
C GLU A 96 1.51 -7.12 -13.52
N CYS A 97 1.39 -6.48 -12.36
CA CYS A 97 2.48 -5.74 -11.74
C CYS A 97 3.68 -6.66 -11.40
N ALA A 98 3.42 -7.81 -10.76
CA ALA A 98 4.43 -8.80 -10.41
C ALA A 98 5.12 -9.42 -11.64
N HIS A 99 4.47 -9.48 -12.79
CA HIS A 99 5.03 -10.09 -13.99
C HIS A 99 5.69 -9.08 -14.93
N ARG A 100 4.97 -8.02 -15.32
CA ARG A 100 5.41 -7.05 -16.33
C ARG A 100 6.30 -5.94 -15.78
N GLN A 101 6.10 -5.55 -14.51
CA GLN A 101 6.79 -4.39 -13.93
C GLN A 101 7.94 -4.81 -13.00
N GLN A 102 8.29 -6.10 -12.95
CA GLN A 102 9.24 -6.62 -11.97
C GLN A 102 10.63 -5.99 -12.07
N ASP A 103 11.14 -5.80 -13.29
CA ASP A 103 12.47 -5.22 -13.51
C ASP A 103 12.52 -3.77 -13.04
N ARG A 104 11.41 -3.05 -13.20
CA ARG A 104 11.26 -1.67 -12.71
C ARG A 104 11.15 -1.62 -11.19
N ILE A 105 10.41 -2.56 -10.57
CA ILE A 105 10.37 -2.71 -9.11
C ILE A 105 11.78 -2.97 -8.57
N TYR A 106 12.52 -3.90 -9.19
CA TYR A 106 13.90 -4.20 -8.83
C TYR A 106 14.79 -2.96 -8.94
N GLY A 107 14.76 -2.28 -10.09
CA GLY A 107 15.56 -1.08 -10.35
C GLY A 107 15.24 0.07 -9.40
N MET A 108 13.97 0.26 -9.02
CA MET A 108 13.61 1.25 -7.99
C MET A 108 14.24 0.91 -6.63
N ILE A 109 14.17 -0.35 -6.20
CA ILE A 109 14.76 -0.75 -4.90
C ILE A 109 16.29 -0.63 -4.94
N GLU A 110 16.93 -1.01 -6.04
CA GLU A 110 18.38 -0.87 -6.22
C GLU A 110 18.82 0.59 -6.14
N LYS A 111 18.16 1.49 -6.89
CA LYS A 111 18.44 2.94 -6.82
C LYS A 111 18.23 3.51 -5.41
N LEU A 112 17.20 3.05 -4.68
CA LEU A 112 16.97 3.48 -3.30
C LEU A 112 18.07 3.00 -2.34
N LEU A 113 18.58 1.78 -2.53
CA LEU A 113 19.70 1.25 -1.74
C LEU A 113 21.01 2.03 -2.04
N ASP A 114 21.24 2.38 -3.30
CA ASP A 114 22.40 3.19 -3.69
C ASP A 114 22.31 4.62 -3.12
N LEU A 115 21.12 5.23 -3.16
CA LEU A 115 20.87 6.53 -2.52
C LEU A 115 21.06 6.48 -1.00
N ASP A 116 20.61 5.42 -0.32
CA ASP A 116 20.84 5.22 1.11
C ASP A 116 22.34 5.13 1.41
N ARG A 117 23.07 4.33 0.63
CA ARG A 117 24.52 4.17 0.78
C ARG A 117 25.26 5.48 0.57
N LEU A 118 24.97 6.19 -0.52
CA LEU A 118 25.61 7.46 -0.84
C LEU A 118 25.29 8.53 0.23
N SER A 119 24.04 8.58 0.69
CA SER A 119 23.64 9.47 1.79
C SER A 119 24.44 9.19 3.07
N PHE A 120 24.68 7.91 3.39
CA PHE A 120 25.47 7.52 4.54
C PHE A 120 26.94 7.90 4.40
N GLU A 121 27.54 7.66 3.23
CA GLU A 121 28.94 8.04 2.92
C GLU A 121 29.15 9.56 3.04
N LEU A 122 28.14 10.36 2.68
CA LEU A 122 28.14 11.83 2.83
C LEU A 122 27.75 12.31 4.24
N GLY A 123 27.44 11.40 5.17
CA GLY A 123 27.08 11.74 6.55
C GLY A 123 25.67 12.35 6.70
N TYR A 124 24.78 12.15 5.73
CA TYR A 124 23.39 12.60 5.78
C TYR A 124 22.53 11.61 6.57
N ILE A 125 22.20 11.97 7.81
CA ILE A 125 21.52 11.08 8.74
C ILE A 125 20.08 11.55 8.97
N ALA A 126 19.10 10.70 8.68
CA ALA A 126 17.71 11.01 8.99
C ALA A 126 17.51 11.10 10.52
N PRO A 127 16.70 12.07 11.02
CA PRO A 127 16.51 12.22 12.46
C PRO A 127 15.91 10.97 13.11
N LYS A 128 16.37 10.64 14.33
CA LYS A 128 15.96 9.43 15.05
C LYS A 128 14.44 9.31 15.24
N SER A 129 13.74 10.44 15.44
CA SER A 129 12.27 10.49 15.56
C SER A 129 11.57 10.01 14.28
N HIS A 130 12.00 10.52 13.12
CA HIS A 130 11.46 10.16 11.82
C HIS A 130 11.74 8.69 11.45
N GLN A 131 12.95 8.21 11.75
CA GLN A 131 13.30 6.79 11.58
C GLN A 131 12.44 5.87 12.45
N ARG A 132 12.17 6.27 13.71
CA ARG A 132 11.26 5.52 14.60
C ARG A 132 9.83 5.52 14.06
N TYR A 133 9.34 6.64 13.56
CA TYR A 133 8.00 6.75 12.97
C TYR A 133 7.80 5.78 11.81
N ILE A 134 8.69 5.77 10.80
CA ILE A 134 8.59 4.80 9.71
C ILE A 134 8.81 3.37 10.20
N GLY A 135 9.72 3.15 11.15
CA GLY A 135 9.91 1.85 11.77
C GLY A 135 8.62 1.29 12.39
N LEU A 136 7.86 2.13 13.09
CA LEU A 136 6.56 1.76 13.67
C LEU A 136 5.50 1.50 12.60
N LEU A 137 5.45 2.31 11.54
CA LEU A 137 4.54 2.10 10.42
C LEU A 137 4.80 0.76 9.70
N VAL A 138 6.07 0.44 9.44
CA VAL A 138 6.46 -0.86 8.84
C VAL A 138 6.17 -2.01 9.80
N LEU A 139 6.44 -1.83 11.11
CA LEU A 139 6.11 -2.83 12.12
C LEU A 139 4.61 -3.11 12.15
N ALA A 140 3.76 -2.09 11.99
CA ALA A 140 2.30 -2.20 11.99
C ALA A 140 1.73 -3.00 10.81
N ILE A 141 2.52 -3.27 9.75
CA ILE A 141 2.12 -4.23 8.71
C ILE A 141 2.13 -5.67 9.25
N THR A 142 3.04 -6.00 10.16
CA THR A 142 3.18 -7.36 10.74
C THR A 142 1.90 -7.87 11.39
N PRO A 143 1.23 -7.12 12.30
CA PRO A 143 -0.06 -7.57 12.84
C PRO A 143 -1.16 -7.63 11.79
N LEU A 144 -1.12 -6.82 10.71
CA LEU A 144 -2.08 -6.96 9.61
C LEU A 144 -1.88 -8.26 8.83
N LEU A 145 -0.63 -8.69 8.62
CA LEU A 145 -0.31 -9.99 8.03
C LEU A 145 -0.79 -11.14 8.94
N ALA A 146 -0.51 -11.04 10.24
CA ALA A 146 -0.97 -12.02 11.22
C ALA A 146 -2.50 -12.08 11.30
N LEU A 147 -3.17 -10.93 11.26
CA LEU A 147 -4.62 -10.83 11.21
C LEU A 147 -5.18 -11.63 10.04
N ARG A 148 -4.60 -11.55 8.83
CA ARG A 148 -5.06 -12.38 7.69
C ARG A 148 -5.01 -13.87 7.97
N LEU A 149 -3.91 -14.33 8.56
CA LEU A 149 -3.72 -15.73 8.92
C LEU A 149 -4.76 -16.17 9.94
N PHE A 150 -5.00 -15.37 10.99
CA PHE A 150 -6.02 -15.65 12.00
C PHE A 150 -7.43 -15.68 11.39
N ILE A 151 -7.74 -14.75 10.50
CA ILE A 151 -9.02 -14.71 9.79
C ILE A 151 -9.22 -16.01 9.01
N HIS A 152 -8.21 -16.44 8.25
CA HIS A 152 -8.31 -17.66 7.47
C HIS A 152 -8.51 -18.92 8.33
N VAL A 153 -7.71 -19.08 9.39
CA VAL A 153 -7.82 -20.21 10.32
C VAL A 153 -9.18 -20.19 11.03
N GLY A 154 -9.62 -19.03 11.49
CA GLY A 154 -10.93 -18.83 12.11
C GLY A 154 -12.07 -19.21 11.17
N LEU A 155 -12.07 -18.68 9.95
CA LEU A 155 -13.08 -18.99 8.94
C LEU A 155 -13.12 -20.47 8.58
N ASN A 156 -11.97 -21.13 8.42
CA ASN A 156 -11.93 -22.58 8.16
C ASN A 156 -12.44 -23.42 9.35
N LYS A 157 -12.20 -22.98 10.59
CA LYS A 157 -12.72 -23.65 11.79
C LYS A 157 -14.23 -23.45 11.94
N ILE A 158 -14.75 -22.29 11.56
CA ILE A 158 -16.18 -22.03 11.65
C ILE A 158 -16.92 -22.64 10.44
N ARG A 159 -16.27 -22.77 9.28
CA ARG A 159 -16.80 -23.48 8.10
C ARG A 159 -17.40 -24.84 8.46
N THR A 160 -16.67 -25.65 9.23
CA THR A 160 -17.13 -26.99 9.63
C THR A 160 -18.34 -26.95 10.56
N ARG A 161 -18.54 -25.86 11.31
CA ARG A 161 -19.73 -25.65 12.15
C ARG A 161 -20.94 -25.11 11.36
N LEU A 162 -20.71 -24.44 10.23
CA LEU A 162 -21.75 -23.84 9.40
C LEU A 162 -22.24 -24.75 8.26
N GLY A 163 -21.65 -25.95 8.10
CA GLY A 163 -22.02 -26.87 7.02
C GLY A 163 -21.60 -26.40 5.62
N PHE A 164 -20.62 -25.50 5.51
CA PHE A 164 -20.03 -25.15 4.21
C PHE A 164 -19.05 -26.24 3.77
N ASP A 165 -19.38 -26.98 2.71
CA ASP A 165 -18.55 -28.10 2.24
C ASP A 165 -17.29 -27.71 1.46
N PHE A 166 -17.06 -26.41 1.18
CA PHE A 166 -15.95 -25.94 0.36
C PHE A 166 -14.91 -25.11 1.15
N PRO A 167 -13.58 -25.34 0.96
CA PRO A 167 -12.53 -24.57 1.63
C PRO A 167 -12.50 -23.09 1.21
N CYS A 168 -12.09 -22.17 2.11
CA CYS A 168 -11.76 -20.79 1.72
C CYS A 168 -10.45 -20.79 0.93
N ASN A 169 -10.57 -21.12 -0.35
CA ASN A 169 -9.51 -20.98 -1.33
C ASN A 169 -9.18 -19.50 -1.63
N CYS A 170 -9.98 -18.58 -1.11
CA CYS A 170 -9.77 -17.13 -1.10
C CYS A 170 -8.50 -16.64 -0.37
N PHE A 171 -7.83 -17.51 0.40
CA PHE A 171 -6.68 -17.10 1.20
C PHE A 171 -5.50 -16.64 0.37
N LEU A 172 -5.11 -17.42 -0.64
CA LEU A 172 -3.90 -17.16 -1.42
C LEU A 172 -4.02 -15.89 -2.27
N SER A 173 -5.18 -15.65 -2.88
CA SER A 173 -5.44 -14.43 -3.64
C SER A 173 -5.31 -13.19 -2.76
N GLU A 174 -5.77 -13.30 -1.51
CA GLU A 174 -5.77 -12.20 -0.57
C GLU A 174 -4.41 -11.94 0.07
N CYS A 175 -3.63 -13.00 0.32
CA CYS A 175 -2.23 -12.87 0.69
C CYS A 175 -1.40 -12.24 -0.43
N MET A 176 -1.69 -12.58 -1.69
CA MET A 176 -1.04 -11.95 -2.85
C MET A 176 -1.39 -10.45 -2.96
N ILE A 177 -2.67 -10.07 -2.82
CA ILE A 177 -3.09 -8.66 -2.84
C ILE A 177 -2.39 -7.87 -1.72
N LEU A 178 -2.41 -8.42 -0.50
CA LEU A 178 -1.77 -7.80 0.65
C LEU A 178 -0.25 -7.69 0.49
N GLY A 179 0.39 -8.73 -0.01
CA GLY A 179 1.84 -8.72 -0.24
C GLY A 179 2.24 -7.70 -1.28
N MET A 180 1.53 -7.61 -2.41
CA MET A 180 1.84 -6.62 -3.45
C MET A 180 1.64 -5.19 -2.93
N SER A 181 0.56 -4.96 -2.20
CA SER A 181 0.30 -3.68 -1.53
C SER A 181 1.46 -3.33 -0.59
N SER A 182 1.91 -4.31 0.20
CA SER A 182 2.97 -4.13 1.18
C SER A 182 4.35 -3.88 0.53
N VAL A 183 4.63 -4.45 -0.66
CA VAL A 183 5.84 -4.13 -1.44
C VAL A 183 5.81 -2.65 -1.80
N GLY A 184 4.67 -2.17 -2.30
CA GLY A 184 4.52 -0.75 -2.64
C GLY A 184 4.69 0.16 -1.42
N PHE A 185 4.16 -0.25 -0.26
CA PHE A 185 4.35 0.46 1.00
C PHE A 185 5.82 0.50 1.43
N GLY A 186 6.54 -0.63 1.32
CA GLY A 186 7.96 -0.70 1.66
C GLY A 186 8.81 0.26 0.80
N ILE A 187 8.55 0.32 -0.50
CA ILE A 187 9.22 1.25 -1.43
C ILE A 187 8.95 2.70 -1.02
N MET A 188 7.69 3.05 -0.78
CA MET A 188 7.33 4.40 -0.34
C MET A 188 7.94 4.77 1.02
N ALA A 189 8.05 3.81 1.94
CA ALA A 189 8.70 4.02 3.22
C ALA A 189 10.21 4.30 3.07
N GLU A 190 10.89 3.60 2.16
CA GLU A 190 12.30 3.86 1.85
C GLU A 190 12.49 5.19 1.09
N ILE A 191 11.56 5.58 0.21
CA ILE A 191 11.54 6.92 -0.42
C ILE A 191 11.50 8.01 0.67
N CYS A 192 10.57 7.91 1.63
CA CYS A 192 10.46 8.88 2.72
C CYS A 192 11.74 8.92 3.59
N GLN A 193 12.36 7.78 3.88
CA GLN A 193 13.63 7.74 4.63
C GLN A 193 14.76 8.44 3.87
N CYS A 194 14.90 8.16 2.57
CA CYS A 194 15.91 8.81 1.73
C CYS A 194 15.66 10.32 1.66
N TRP A 195 14.41 10.74 1.52
CA TRP A 195 14.05 12.16 1.49
C TRP A 195 14.49 12.91 2.75
N TRP A 196 14.22 12.35 3.95
CA TRP A 196 14.67 12.97 5.19
C TRP A 196 16.18 13.06 5.31
N ARG A 197 16.93 12.06 4.83
CA ARG A 197 18.41 12.14 4.80
C ARG A 197 18.84 13.31 3.92
N LEU A 198 18.29 13.41 2.71
CA LEU A 198 18.60 14.50 1.79
C LEU A 198 18.22 15.87 2.35
N GLN A 199 17.10 15.99 3.06
CA GLN A 199 16.74 17.22 3.76
C GLN A 199 17.76 17.60 4.85
N THR A 200 18.25 16.62 5.62
CA THR A 200 19.31 16.88 6.60
C THR A 200 20.60 17.32 5.92
N GLY A 201 20.97 16.70 4.79
CA GLY A 201 22.10 17.15 3.97
C GLY A 201 21.92 18.56 3.45
N LEU A 202 20.72 18.89 2.94
CA LEU A 202 20.39 20.22 2.43
C LEU A 202 20.46 21.29 3.52
N LYS A 203 19.89 21.03 4.70
CA LYS A 203 20.02 21.94 5.86
C LYS A 203 21.48 22.17 6.22
N ARG A 204 22.27 21.10 6.27
CA ARG A 204 23.70 21.19 6.58
C ARG A 204 24.50 21.98 5.55
N THR A 205 24.17 21.85 4.27
CA THR A 205 24.89 22.56 3.19
C THR A 205 24.45 24.02 3.05
N LEU A 206 23.20 24.37 3.42
CA LEU A 206 22.63 25.70 3.19
C LEU A 206 22.46 26.56 4.44
N LEU A 207 22.25 25.98 5.62
CA LEU A 207 21.88 26.73 6.84
C LEU A 207 22.95 26.64 7.95
N ASP A 208 23.82 25.62 7.91
CA ASP A 208 24.97 25.52 8.83
C ASP A 208 26.20 26.26 8.27
N ASP A 209 27.34 26.22 8.97
CA ASP A 209 28.57 26.91 8.59
C ASP A 209 29.03 26.59 7.15
N SER A 210 29.56 27.61 6.46
CA SER A 210 30.02 27.49 5.08
C SER A 210 31.07 26.37 4.92
N LEU A 211 30.70 25.32 4.21
CA LEU A 211 31.59 24.20 3.91
C LEU A 211 32.48 24.53 2.69
N PRO A 212 33.74 24.05 2.68
CA PRO A 212 34.51 24.02 1.43
C PRO A 212 33.76 23.17 0.39
N ASP A 213 33.75 23.63 -0.87
CA ASP A 213 33.04 23.00 -2.00
C ASP A 213 31.51 22.97 -1.90
N GLN A 214 30.90 23.97 -1.25
CA GLN A 214 29.43 24.10 -1.09
C GLN A 214 28.66 23.91 -2.40
N LEU A 215 29.15 24.49 -3.51
CA LEU A 215 28.51 24.35 -4.82
C LEU A 215 28.48 22.90 -5.33
N ASN A 216 29.57 22.15 -5.19
CA ASN A 216 29.65 20.75 -5.65
C ASN A 216 28.74 19.86 -4.79
N GLN A 217 28.71 20.07 -3.48
CA GLN A 217 27.80 19.35 -2.58
C GLN A 217 26.34 19.65 -2.90
N LEU A 218 26.01 20.92 -3.18
CA LEU A 218 24.67 21.32 -3.58
C LEU A 218 24.25 20.67 -4.91
N LEU A 219 25.11 20.68 -5.94
CA LEU A 219 24.84 20.01 -7.21
C LEU A 219 24.66 18.49 -7.05
N GLN A 220 25.42 17.87 -6.16
CA GLN A 220 25.26 16.46 -5.84
C GLN A 220 23.92 16.19 -5.14
N LEU A 221 23.54 17.00 -4.15
CA LEU A 221 22.24 16.93 -3.48
C LEU A 221 21.08 17.08 -4.48
N GLN A 222 21.16 18.05 -5.40
CA GLN A 222 20.14 18.25 -6.44
C GLN A 222 19.96 17.01 -7.32
N ARG A 223 21.07 16.36 -7.73
CA ARG A 223 21.00 15.10 -8.49
C ARG A 223 20.36 13.98 -7.69
N MET A 224 20.66 13.87 -6.39
CA MET A 224 20.05 12.87 -5.52
C MET A 224 18.56 13.13 -5.31
N PHE A 225 18.13 14.39 -5.15
CA PHE A 225 16.72 14.78 -5.09
C PHE A 225 16.00 14.44 -6.40
N GLN A 226 16.58 14.77 -7.55
CA GLN A 226 16.00 14.44 -8.85
C GLN A 226 15.80 12.92 -9.00
N CYS A 227 16.82 12.13 -8.64
CA CYS A 227 16.71 10.67 -8.67
C CYS A 227 15.55 10.17 -7.81
N LEU A 228 15.36 10.74 -6.61
CA LEU A 228 14.28 10.36 -5.71
C LEU A 228 12.89 10.76 -6.24
N ILE A 229 12.79 11.91 -6.93
CA ILE A 229 11.58 12.36 -7.61
C ILE A 229 11.24 11.42 -8.77
N ASP A 230 12.23 11.03 -9.58
CA ASP A 230 12.06 10.09 -10.68
C ASP A 230 11.59 8.71 -10.18
N ILE A 231 12.16 8.22 -9.07
CA ILE A 231 11.73 6.98 -8.42
C ILE A 231 10.27 7.10 -7.93
N THR A 232 9.87 8.25 -7.40
CA THR A 232 8.49 8.48 -6.92
C THR A 232 7.50 8.49 -8.09
N ALA A 233 7.86 9.11 -9.23
CA ALA A 233 7.05 9.09 -10.45
C ALA A 233 6.97 7.67 -11.07
N GLU A 234 8.09 6.94 -11.05
CA GLU A 234 8.16 5.55 -11.49
C GLU A 234 7.27 4.66 -10.62
N PHE A 235 7.30 4.84 -9.29
CA PHE A 235 6.43 4.15 -8.35
C PHE A 235 4.95 4.35 -8.71
N CYS A 236 4.54 5.60 -8.93
CA CYS A 236 3.16 5.92 -9.32
C CYS A 236 2.76 5.23 -10.63
N THR A 237 3.69 5.14 -11.60
CA THR A 237 3.44 4.50 -12.89
C THR A 237 3.32 2.97 -12.77
N VAL A 238 4.21 2.35 -12.00
CA VAL A 238 4.27 0.89 -11.81
C VAL A 238 3.06 0.40 -11.01
N PHE A 239 2.70 1.08 -9.92
CA PHE A 239 1.65 0.64 -9.01
C PHE A 239 0.26 1.22 -9.32
N LYS A 240 0.07 1.99 -10.40
CA LYS A 240 -1.20 2.70 -10.71
C LYS A 240 -2.45 1.81 -10.65
N PHE A 241 -2.41 0.61 -11.23
CA PHE A 241 -3.56 -0.31 -11.23
C PHE A 241 -3.78 -0.94 -9.87
N VAL A 242 -2.70 -1.32 -9.17
CA VAL A 242 -2.76 -1.87 -7.81
C VAL A 242 -3.37 -0.84 -6.86
N LEU A 243 -2.91 0.42 -6.93
CA LEU A 243 -3.44 1.52 -6.12
C LEU A 243 -4.90 1.84 -6.46
N LEU A 244 -5.29 1.79 -7.74
CA LEU A 244 -6.69 1.97 -8.15
C LEU A 244 -7.58 0.87 -7.57
N CYS A 245 -7.20 -0.40 -7.74
CA CYS A 245 -7.94 -1.54 -7.21
C CYS A 245 -8.03 -1.48 -5.68
N PHE A 246 -6.95 -1.04 -5.02
CA PHE A 246 -6.93 -0.79 -3.58
C PHE A 246 -7.95 0.29 -3.16
N LEU A 247 -8.02 1.42 -3.87
CA LEU A 247 -9.00 2.49 -3.60
C LEU A 247 -10.45 2.00 -3.80
N VAL A 248 -10.75 1.33 -4.91
CA VAL A 248 -12.08 0.76 -5.19
C VAL A 248 -12.47 -0.22 -4.08
N ARG A 249 -11.54 -1.07 -3.67
CA ARG A 249 -11.75 -2.03 -2.59
C ARG A 249 -12.05 -1.33 -1.25
N ASN A 250 -11.34 -0.26 -0.92
CA ASN A 250 -11.59 0.48 0.32
C ASN A 250 -12.97 1.15 0.33
N VAL A 251 -13.41 1.71 -0.81
CA VAL A 251 -14.76 2.27 -0.93
C VAL A 251 -15.81 1.19 -0.70
N TRP A 252 -15.66 0.02 -1.35
CA TRP A 252 -16.57 -1.10 -1.14
C TRP A 252 -16.59 -1.58 0.31
N CYS A 253 -15.42 -1.78 0.94
CA CYS A 253 -15.32 -2.16 2.35
C CYS A 253 -16.00 -1.15 3.28
N GLY A 254 -15.84 0.15 3.00
CA GLY A 254 -16.50 1.22 3.73
C GLY A 254 -18.02 1.22 3.59
N ILE A 255 -18.53 1.01 2.37
CA ILE A 255 -19.98 0.90 2.11
C ILE A 255 -20.57 -0.29 2.86
N VAL A 256 -19.94 -1.47 2.77
CA VAL A 256 -20.43 -2.68 3.43
C VAL A 256 -20.43 -2.53 4.94
N ILE A 257 -19.34 -2.06 5.55
CA ILE A 257 -19.29 -1.83 7.00
C ILE A 257 -20.30 -0.76 7.42
N GLY A 258 -20.40 0.35 6.68
CA GLY A 258 -21.34 1.43 7.01
C GLY A 258 -22.80 0.99 6.94
N TYR A 259 -23.19 0.27 5.89
CA TYR A 259 -24.53 -0.31 5.75
C TYR A 259 -24.84 -1.25 6.92
N MET A 260 -23.90 -2.14 7.24
CA MET A 260 -24.03 -3.09 8.33
C MET A 260 -24.17 -2.40 9.69
N LEU A 261 -23.38 -1.36 9.98
CA LEU A 261 -23.48 -0.58 11.22
C LEU A 261 -24.87 0.08 11.35
N VAL A 262 -25.37 0.73 10.29
CA VAL A 262 -26.70 1.35 10.32
C VAL A 262 -27.78 0.30 10.57
N ARG A 263 -27.65 -0.89 9.97
CA ARG A 263 -28.60 -1.99 10.17
C ARG A 263 -28.60 -2.51 11.62
N ILE A 264 -27.47 -2.52 12.32
CA ILE A 264 -27.38 -2.89 13.74
C ILE A 264 -28.08 -1.85 14.61
N PHE A 265 -27.79 -0.56 14.39
CA PHE A 265 -28.30 0.51 15.23
C PHE A 265 -29.77 0.87 14.96
N CYS A 266 -30.26 0.63 13.74
CA CYS A 266 -31.62 1.00 13.31
C CYS A 266 -32.55 -0.20 13.04
N GLY A 267 -32.05 -1.44 13.03
CA GLY A 267 -32.82 -2.63 12.67
C GLY A 267 -33.63 -3.22 13.83
N HIS A 268 -34.91 -3.48 13.59
CA HIS A 268 -35.74 -4.35 14.44
C HIS A 268 -35.51 -5.82 14.03
N GLY A 269 -34.95 -6.63 14.94
CA GLY A 269 -34.86 -8.09 14.80
C GLY A 269 -33.69 -8.60 13.94
N VAL A 270 -32.49 -8.69 14.52
CA VAL A 270 -31.35 -9.36 13.88
C VAL A 270 -31.45 -10.86 14.17
N SER A 271 -31.71 -11.69 13.14
CA SER A 271 -31.59 -13.16 13.32
C SER A 271 -30.12 -13.54 13.52
N GLU A 272 -29.84 -14.63 14.26
CA GLU A 272 -28.46 -15.07 14.55
C GLU A 272 -27.60 -15.25 13.29
N LEU A 273 -28.22 -15.66 12.19
CA LEU A 273 -27.58 -15.80 10.87
C LEU A 273 -27.07 -14.45 10.33
N HIS A 274 -27.81 -13.36 10.53
CA HIS A 274 -27.41 -12.01 10.13
C HIS A 274 -26.26 -11.49 10.99
N LEU A 275 -26.27 -11.80 12.30
CA LEU A 275 -25.18 -11.46 13.22
C LEU A 275 -23.86 -12.17 12.83
N TYR A 276 -23.97 -13.40 12.33
CA TYR A 276 -22.84 -14.18 11.87
C TYR A 276 -22.25 -13.65 10.54
N GLN A 277 -23.11 -13.32 9.57
CA GLN A 277 -22.69 -12.69 8.31
C GLN A 277 -22.06 -11.30 8.56
N LEU A 278 -22.56 -10.57 9.54
CA LEU A 278 -22.01 -9.30 10.00
C LEU A 278 -20.57 -9.46 10.55
N TYR A 279 -20.34 -10.44 11.43
CA TYR A 279 -19.01 -10.71 11.95
C TYR A 279 -18.02 -11.05 10.82
N LEU A 280 -18.46 -11.86 9.86
CA LEU A 280 -17.66 -12.26 8.71
C LEU A 280 -17.33 -11.07 7.78
N ALA A 281 -18.30 -10.20 7.52
CA ALA A 281 -18.11 -8.99 6.72
C ALA A 281 -17.15 -7.99 7.40
N PHE A 282 -17.30 -7.80 8.71
CA PHE A 282 -16.39 -6.95 9.50
C PHE A 282 -14.96 -7.49 9.45
N VAL A 283 -14.80 -8.79 9.66
CA VAL A 283 -13.52 -9.48 9.59
C VAL A 283 -12.85 -9.35 8.22
N ILE A 284 -13.60 -9.44 7.12
CA ILE A 284 -13.05 -9.30 5.76
C ILE A 284 -12.65 -7.85 5.45
N CYS A 285 -13.40 -6.87 5.97
CA CYS A 285 -13.25 -5.46 5.60
C CYS A 285 -12.33 -4.66 6.53
N ILE A 286 -12.11 -5.09 7.78
CA ILE A 286 -11.27 -4.38 8.76
C ILE A 286 -9.82 -4.27 8.29
N GLN A 287 -9.27 -5.31 7.69
CA GLN A 287 -7.86 -5.37 7.32
C GLN A 287 -7.51 -4.38 6.18
N PRO A 288 -8.24 -4.32 5.03
CA PRO A 288 -8.03 -3.29 4.02
C PRO A 288 -8.13 -1.86 4.57
N LEU A 289 -9.10 -1.61 5.46
CA LEU A 289 -9.29 -0.28 6.06
C LEU A 289 -8.13 0.12 6.98
N LEU A 290 -7.67 -0.78 7.86
CA LEU A 290 -6.49 -0.53 8.70
C LEU A 290 -5.25 -0.29 7.85
N TYR A 291 -5.09 -1.05 6.77
CA TYR A 291 -4.01 -0.83 5.81
C TYR A 291 -4.11 0.55 5.13
N SER A 292 -5.32 1.00 4.79
CA SER A 292 -5.55 2.33 4.23
C SER A 292 -5.15 3.46 5.17
N LEU A 293 -5.29 3.27 6.49
CA LEU A 293 -4.80 4.25 7.47
C LEU A 293 -3.27 4.36 7.42
N LEU A 294 -2.58 3.22 7.41
CA LEU A 294 -1.12 3.20 7.30
C LEU A 294 -0.64 3.86 6.00
N LEU A 295 -1.27 3.52 4.87
CA LEU A 295 -0.89 4.09 3.58
C LEU A 295 -1.13 5.61 3.54
N ASN A 296 -2.25 6.09 4.09
CA ASN A 296 -2.55 7.52 4.16
C ASN A 296 -1.57 8.29 5.06
N CYS A 297 -1.12 7.69 6.17
CA CYS A 297 -0.04 8.26 6.97
C CYS A 297 1.24 8.45 6.14
N LEU A 298 1.61 7.43 5.37
CA LEU A 298 2.80 7.43 4.53
C LEU A 298 2.71 8.47 3.41
N THR A 299 1.60 8.52 2.68
CA THR A 299 1.41 9.48 1.57
C THR A 299 1.34 10.91 2.06
N HIS A 300 0.72 11.15 3.23
CA HIS A 300 0.76 12.46 3.88
C HIS A 300 2.18 12.87 4.27
N THR A 301 3.01 11.94 4.74
CA THR A 301 4.44 12.22 4.97
C THR A 301 5.13 12.62 3.68
N THR A 302 4.93 11.89 2.57
CA THR A 302 5.49 12.23 1.25
C THR A 302 5.09 13.61 0.76
N ASP A 303 3.83 14.01 0.98
CA ASP A 303 3.32 15.35 0.64
C ASP A 303 4.04 16.44 1.48
N SER A 304 4.18 16.22 2.79
CA SER A 304 4.81 17.18 3.71
C SER A 304 6.31 17.35 3.44
N LEU A 305 7.00 16.27 3.06
CA LEU A 305 8.42 16.26 2.76
C LEU A 305 8.81 17.26 1.67
N MET A 306 8.01 17.40 0.62
CA MET A 306 8.29 18.37 -0.45
C MET A 306 8.17 19.82 0.05
N GLU A 307 7.13 20.12 0.82
CA GLU A 307 6.91 21.47 1.35
C GLU A 307 8.02 21.87 2.32
N THR A 308 8.44 20.98 3.23
CA THR A 308 9.59 21.25 4.11
C THR A 308 10.89 21.45 3.32
N THR A 309 11.10 20.75 2.20
CA THR A 309 12.27 21.00 1.36
C THR A 309 12.22 22.39 0.73
N LYS A 310 11.06 22.85 0.26
CA LYS A 310 10.89 24.20 -0.28
C LYS A 310 11.14 25.28 0.77
N GLU A 311 10.71 25.05 2.01
CA GLU A 311 10.98 25.97 3.13
C GLU A 311 12.49 26.13 3.38
N ILE A 312 13.25 25.02 3.44
CA ILE A 312 14.71 25.05 3.64
C ILE A 312 15.40 25.88 2.54
N VAL A 313 14.98 25.70 1.28
CA VAL A 313 15.52 26.43 0.12
C VAL A 313 15.16 27.92 0.16
N ARG A 314 14.03 28.30 0.76
CA ARG A 314 13.61 29.71 0.90
C ARG A 314 14.34 30.43 2.03
N GLU A 315 14.69 29.69 3.09
CA GLU A 315 15.41 30.23 4.24
C GLU A 315 16.89 30.46 3.97
N SER A 316 17.48 29.80 2.96
CA SER A 316 18.88 30.02 2.58
C SER A 316 19.06 31.40 1.94
N GLN A 317 19.86 32.27 2.56
CA GLN A 317 20.17 33.61 2.07
C GLN A 317 21.64 33.96 2.31
N GLY A 318 22.21 34.81 1.44
CA GLY A 318 23.53 35.39 1.64
C GLY A 318 24.70 34.48 1.28
N HIS A 319 24.54 33.58 0.31
CA HIS A 319 25.63 32.74 -0.18
C HIS A 319 26.38 33.41 -1.34
N GLU A 320 27.46 32.77 -1.80
CA GLU A 320 28.15 33.17 -3.02
C GLU A 320 27.22 33.13 -4.24
N LEU A 321 27.45 34.01 -5.21
CA LEU A 321 26.55 34.23 -6.36
C LEU A 321 26.23 32.95 -7.16
N LEU A 322 27.20 32.03 -7.30
CA LEU A 322 26.98 30.76 -8.00
C LEU A 322 26.11 29.79 -7.19
N VAL A 323 26.23 29.80 -5.87
CA VAL A 323 25.42 28.99 -4.95
C VAL A 323 23.99 29.52 -4.97
N ASP A 324 23.79 30.84 -4.84
CA ASP A 324 22.47 31.46 -4.91
C ASP A 324 21.76 31.16 -6.23
N ARG A 325 22.47 31.22 -7.37
CA ARG A 325 21.90 30.87 -8.67
C ARG A 325 21.50 29.39 -8.75
N SER A 326 22.29 28.50 -8.18
CA SER A 326 21.99 27.07 -8.11
C SER A 326 20.76 26.80 -7.23
N ILE A 327 20.63 27.48 -6.10
CA ILE A 327 19.46 27.43 -5.20
C ILE A 327 18.20 27.90 -5.93
N GLN A 328 18.27 28.99 -6.69
CA GLN A 328 17.13 29.49 -7.47
C GLN A 328 16.65 28.46 -8.51
N TRP A 329 17.58 27.84 -9.25
CA TRP A 329 17.25 26.76 -10.19
C TRP A 329 16.61 25.57 -9.50
N PHE A 330 17.14 25.16 -8.35
CA PHE A 330 16.59 24.06 -7.58
C PHE A 330 15.19 24.38 -7.03
N SER A 331 14.99 25.61 -6.55
CA SER A 331 13.67 26.10 -6.11
C SER A 331 12.64 26.03 -7.24
N LEU A 332 13.01 26.46 -8.44
CA LEU A 332 12.17 26.34 -9.64
C LEU A 332 11.86 24.87 -9.96
N GLN A 333 12.85 24.00 -9.93
CA GLN A 333 12.67 22.56 -10.16
C GLN A 333 11.70 21.93 -9.15
N LEU A 334 11.85 22.23 -7.86
CA LEU A 334 10.95 21.77 -6.80
C LEU A 334 9.53 22.36 -6.91
N ALA A 335 9.39 23.58 -7.44
CA ALA A 335 8.09 24.19 -7.67
C ALA A 335 7.31 23.50 -8.80
N TRP A 336 8.02 23.03 -9.84
CA TRP A 336 7.43 22.37 -11.01
C TRP A 336 7.26 20.86 -10.83
N GLN A 337 7.95 20.26 -9.85
CA GLN A 337 7.88 18.83 -9.57
C GLN A 337 6.92 18.52 -8.41
N HIS A 338 6.25 17.38 -8.51
CA HIS A 338 5.34 16.90 -7.50
C HIS A 338 5.76 15.50 -7.04
N THR A 339 5.93 15.31 -5.74
CA THR A 339 6.18 14.00 -5.11
C THR A 339 4.92 13.29 -4.67
N ASN A 340 3.76 13.87 -4.97
CA ASN A 340 2.50 13.31 -4.52
C ASN A 340 2.29 11.94 -5.18
N VAL A 341 1.72 11.00 -4.43
CA VAL A 341 1.34 9.71 -5.00
C VAL A 341 0.09 9.91 -5.86
N HIS A 342 0.28 9.85 -7.18
CA HIS A 342 -0.78 9.98 -8.17
C HIS A 342 -1.17 8.62 -8.73
N VAL A 343 -2.48 8.35 -8.77
CA VAL A 343 -3.07 7.24 -9.51
C VAL A 343 -3.60 7.81 -10.82
N TYR A 344 -3.06 7.34 -11.96
CA TYR A 344 -3.37 7.84 -13.31
C TYR A 344 -3.13 9.34 -13.55
N GLY A 345 -2.30 9.99 -12.73
CA GLY A 345 -2.10 11.45 -12.82
C GLY A 345 -3.31 12.28 -12.36
N THR A 346 -4.43 11.64 -12.01
CA THR A 346 -5.70 12.30 -11.67
C THR A 346 -6.01 12.23 -10.18
N TYR A 347 -5.90 11.05 -9.57
CA TYR A 347 -6.22 10.89 -8.15
C TYR A 347 -4.97 11.02 -7.29
N ARG A 348 -4.91 12.07 -6.48
CA ARG A 348 -3.88 12.22 -5.44
C ARG A 348 -4.31 11.46 -4.19
N ILE A 349 -3.51 10.50 -3.74
CA ILE A 349 -3.78 9.79 -2.48
C ILE A 349 -3.43 10.71 -1.30
N ASN A 350 -4.38 11.55 -0.90
CA ASN A 350 -4.24 12.50 0.21
C ASN A 350 -5.48 12.51 1.10
N ARG A 351 -5.44 13.32 2.17
CA ARG A 351 -6.59 13.51 3.08
C ARG A 351 -7.86 13.95 2.35
N ARG A 352 -7.76 14.74 1.27
CA ARG A 352 -8.92 15.19 0.48
C ARG A 352 -9.62 14.01 -0.21
N LEU A 353 -8.85 13.06 -0.76
CA LEU A 353 -9.42 11.84 -1.33
C LEU A 353 -10.14 10.99 -0.26
N VAL A 354 -9.63 10.98 0.97
CA VAL A 354 -10.29 10.30 2.10
C VAL A 354 -11.65 10.95 2.39
N PHE A 355 -11.73 12.29 2.43
CA PHE A 355 -13.00 12.98 2.61
C PHE A 355 -13.99 12.69 1.47
N GLN A 356 -13.54 12.78 0.22
CA GLN A 356 -14.37 12.46 -0.95
C GLN A 356 -14.88 11.01 -0.90
N SER A 357 -14.00 10.06 -0.56
CA SER A 357 -14.35 8.66 -0.40
C SER A 357 -15.36 8.46 0.72
N ALA A 358 -15.19 9.13 1.87
CA ALA A 358 -16.13 9.07 2.99
C ALA A 358 -17.51 9.61 2.61
N SER A 359 -17.59 10.71 1.85
CA SER A 359 -18.85 11.25 1.34
C SER A 359 -19.55 10.26 0.39
N VAL A 360 -18.80 9.63 -0.53
CA VAL A 360 -19.34 8.61 -1.44
C VAL A 360 -19.85 7.40 -0.66
N ILE A 361 -19.08 6.93 0.33
CA ILE A 361 -19.46 5.83 1.22
C ILE A 361 -20.76 6.17 1.95
N LEU A 362 -20.83 7.31 2.63
CA LEU A 362 -22.02 7.75 3.37
C LEU A 362 -23.25 7.81 2.48
N LEU A 363 -23.13 8.42 1.31
CA LEU A 363 -24.22 8.55 0.34
C LEU A 363 -24.74 7.18 -0.11
N HIS A 364 -23.85 6.25 -0.47
CA HIS A 364 -24.25 4.90 -0.86
C HIS A 364 -24.87 4.11 0.29
N VAL A 365 -24.32 4.24 1.50
CA VAL A 365 -24.90 3.64 2.71
C VAL A 365 -26.33 4.15 2.91
N SER A 366 -26.55 5.47 2.84
CA SER A 366 -27.88 6.05 2.96
C SER A 366 -28.84 5.53 1.88
N TYR A 367 -28.41 5.44 0.63
CA TYR A 367 -29.24 4.89 -0.46
C TYR A 367 -29.58 3.41 -0.25
N MET A 368 -28.59 2.59 0.14
CA MET A 368 -28.80 1.17 0.41
C MET A 368 -29.78 0.96 1.55
N VAL A 369 -29.63 1.71 2.64
CA VAL A 369 -30.54 1.67 3.78
C VAL A 369 -31.95 2.11 3.36
N GLN A 370 -32.09 3.25 2.69
CA GLN A 370 -33.38 3.73 2.18
C GLN A 370 -34.06 2.73 1.24
N SER A 371 -33.30 2.07 0.37
CA SER A 371 -33.83 1.05 -0.53
C SER A 371 -34.33 -0.17 0.24
N ASP A 372 -33.60 -0.62 1.27
CA ASP A 372 -33.99 -1.78 2.09
C ASP A 372 -35.31 -1.48 2.83
N TYR A 373 -35.42 -0.30 3.46
CA TYR A 373 -36.63 0.14 4.18
C TYR A 373 -37.84 0.41 3.28
N ARG A 374 -37.65 0.78 2.00
CA ARG A 374 -38.76 0.95 1.04
C ARG A 374 -39.23 -0.37 0.41
N SER A 375 -38.41 -1.42 0.51
CA SER A 375 -38.69 -2.75 -0.06
C SER A 375 -39.27 -3.74 0.95
N MET A 376 -39.26 -3.39 2.23
CA MET A 376 -40.08 -3.97 3.31
C MET A 376 -41.43 -3.25 3.35
#